data_AF-A0A4R4D6K7-F1
#
_entry.id   AF-A0A4R4D6K7-F1
#
_cell.length_a   1.000
_cell.length_b   1.000
_cell.length_c   1.000
_cell.angle_alpha   90.00
_cell.angle_beta   90.00
_cell.angle_gamma   90.00
#
_symmetry.space_group_name_H-M   'P 1'
#
loop_
_entity.id
_entity.type
_entity.pdbx_description
1 polymer ?
#
loop_
_entity_poly.entity_id
_entity_poly.type
_entity_poly.pdbx_seq_one_letter_code
_entity_poly.pdbx_strand_id
1 'polypeptide(L)'
;MSLKPGPHRRPRRRLLLGLLLLAGLAAAGHALLWLWLAGRLEAGFRDWAALRRAEGWQVDHAAPRRGGWPLAATLTLPDFRLAGGGATLPGGMDWRAEAVMLRLVPPRLDRLVVEMPGRHGLRLGALELPFAAARLAATLPLEAAALPRELRLAAERLRLDTPAGPAAARDATAEIETRSAAPGGEPAVTLRLLAGDVVLPEAGPAVRVLGRGVARAQLDLDLTGPMLPGHAPAARAEAWRDGGGALALRGLALRWGPLAASGDARLTLDEALQPMGAGTLRLEGAGEAVQAAAEAGLLSRGAAATVRTVLRMLSRQPADGGPAELELPLLLEDRVLTAARLPVAELPAWRWAAVPSLPVERRPVGP
;
A
#
# COMPACT_ATOMS: atom_id res chain seq x y z
N MET A 1 54.50 -57.12 42.94
CA MET A 1 53.35 -56.22 43.18
C MET A 1 53.79 -54.80 42.87
N SER A 2 53.21 -54.14 41.86
CA SER A 2 53.19 -52.67 41.80
C SER A 2 52.03 -52.24 40.89
N LEU A 3 51.11 -51.46 41.45
CA LEU A 3 49.79 -51.13 40.93
C LEU A 3 49.84 -49.97 39.93
N LYS A 4 49.11 -50.12 38.82
CA LYS A 4 48.86 -49.12 37.78
C LYS A 4 47.88 -48.05 38.32
N PRO A 5 48.14 -46.73 38.23
CA PRO A 5 47.12 -45.73 38.56
C PRO A 5 46.16 -45.54 37.38
N GLY A 6 44.85 -45.62 37.66
CA GLY A 6 43.77 -45.41 36.69
C GLY A 6 43.53 -43.94 36.33
N PRO A 7 42.89 -43.65 35.18
CA PRO A 7 42.86 -42.31 34.60
C PRO A 7 41.83 -41.37 35.28
N HIS A 8 42.25 -40.11 35.46
CA HIS A 8 41.46 -39.01 36.04
C HIS A 8 40.17 -38.67 35.26
N ARG A 9 39.02 -39.14 35.72
CA ARG A 9 37.67 -38.75 35.23
C ARG A 9 37.10 -37.48 35.89
N ARG A 10 37.91 -36.44 36.16
CA ARG A 10 37.46 -35.18 36.81
C ARG A 10 37.25 -33.92 35.93
N PRO A 11 37.75 -33.77 34.68
CA PRO A 11 37.56 -32.53 33.93
C PRO A 11 36.14 -32.37 33.37
N ARG A 12 35.45 -33.48 33.03
CA ARG A 12 34.12 -33.44 32.39
C ARG A 12 33.02 -32.83 33.27
N ARG A 13 33.02 -33.08 34.58
CA ARG A 13 31.97 -32.54 35.49
C ARG A 13 32.09 -31.02 35.68
N ARG A 14 33.32 -30.50 35.78
CA ARG A 14 33.57 -29.05 35.89
C ARG A 14 33.25 -28.33 34.58
N LEU A 15 33.58 -28.94 33.43
CA LEU A 15 33.18 -28.46 32.12
C LEU A 15 31.65 -28.42 31.96
N LEU A 16 30.95 -29.50 32.35
CA LEU A 16 29.48 -29.55 32.31
C LEU A 16 28.84 -28.49 33.22
N LEU A 17 29.34 -28.32 34.45
CA LEU A 17 28.87 -27.26 35.36
C LEU A 17 29.12 -25.85 34.79
N GLY A 18 30.29 -25.62 34.19
CA GLY A 18 30.61 -24.37 33.53
C GLY A 18 29.69 -24.08 32.33
N LEU A 19 29.41 -25.09 31.51
CA LEU A 19 28.47 -24.99 30.39
C LEU A 19 27.03 -24.71 30.86
N LEU A 20 26.58 -25.37 31.93
CA LEU A 20 25.26 -25.11 32.52
C LEU A 20 25.16 -23.70 33.11
N LEU A 21 26.20 -23.23 33.79
CA LEU A 21 26.25 -21.86 34.31
C LEU A 21 26.21 -20.84 33.17
N LEU A 22 27.01 -21.06 32.12
CA LEU A 22 27.02 -20.19 30.94
C LEU A 22 25.67 -20.18 30.23
N ALA A 23 25.03 -21.33 30.07
CA ALA A 23 23.69 -21.44 29.51
C ALA A 23 22.64 -20.73 30.37
N GLY A 24 22.75 -20.85 31.70
CA GLY A 24 21.89 -20.14 32.65
C GLY A 24 22.06 -18.62 32.57
N LEU A 25 23.30 -18.13 32.51
CA LEU A 25 23.60 -16.71 32.33
C LEU A 25 23.11 -16.19 30.98
N ALA A 26 23.29 -16.96 29.91
CA ALA A 26 22.78 -16.60 28.59
C ALA A 26 21.25 -16.54 28.57
N ALA A 27 20.56 -17.50 29.19
CA ALA A 27 19.11 -17.50 29.31
C ALA A 27 18.59 -16.32 30.14
N ALA A 28 19.26 -15.99 31.25
CA ALA A 28 18.91 -14.84 32.08
C ALA A 28 19.14 -13.51 31.33
N GLY A 29 20.27 -13.37 30.65
CA GLY A 29 20.57 -12.21 29.80
C GLY A 29 19.56 -12.04 28.67
N HIS A 30 19.17 -13.13 28.01
CA HIS A 30 18.13 -13.14 26.99
C HIS A 30 16.77 -12.71 27.54
N ALA A 31 16.38 -13.22 28.70
CA ALA A 31 15.13 -12.85 29.35
C ALA A 31 15.10 -11.35 29.73
N LEU A 32 16.20 -10.82 30.27
CA LEU A 32 16.32 -9.39 30.60
C LEU A 32 16.24 -8.51 29.34
N LEU A 33 16.96 -8.89 28.28
CA LEU A 33 16.90 -8.20 27.00
C LEU A 33 15.48 -8.18 26.43
N TRP A 34 14.78 -9.32 26.47
CA TRP A 34 13.41 -9.43 25.99
C TRP A 34 12.45 -8.54 26.78
N LEU A 35 12.53 -8.53 28.12
CA LEU A 35 11.72 -7.67 28.98
C LEU A 35 11.96 -6.19 28.68
N TRP A 36 13.22 -5.80 28.47
CA TRP A 36 13.60 -4.44 28.09
C TRP A 36 13.02 -4.05 26.72
N LEU A 37 13.16 -4.90 25.70
CA LEU A 37 12.61 -4.67 24.36
C LEU A 37 11.08 -4.54 24.37
N ALA A 38 10.38 -5.43 25.10
CA ALA A 38 8.92 -5.38 25.23
C ALA A 38 8.46 -4.09 25.93
N GLY A 39 9.18 -3.64 26.96
CA GLY A 39 8.93 -2.36 27.60
C GLY A 39 9.17 -1.16 26.69
N ARG A 40 10.22 -1.21 25.86
CA ARG A 40 10.54 -0.15 24.89
C ARG A 40 9.50 -0.04 23.79
N LEU A 41 8.99 -1.18 23.28
CA LEU A 41 7.90 -1.23 22.32
C LEU A 41 6.63 -0.57 22.84
N GLU A 42 6.23 -0.90 24.07
CA GLU A 42 5.02 -0.32 24.66
C GLU A 42 5.17 1.18 24.94
N ALA A 43 6.33 1.61 25.45
CA ALA A 43 6.61 3.04 25.62
C ALA A 43 6.56 3.78 24.29
N GLY A 44 7.24 3.27 23.25
CA GLY A 44 7.25 3.89 21.92
C GLY A 44 5.85 3.96 21.29
N PHE A 45 5.04 2.92 21.44
CA PHE A 45 3.64 2.95 20.99
C PHE A 45 2.82 4.01 21.74
N ARG A 46 2.99 4.12 23.06
CA ARG A 46 2.29 5.12 23.87
C ARG A 46 2.64 6.55 23.45
N ASP A 47 3.93 6.81 23.21
CA ASP A 47 4.43 8.11 22.75
C ASP A 47 3.89 8.44 21.36
N TRP A 48 3.91 7.48 20.43
CA TRP A 48 3.31 7.62 19.10
C TRP A 48 1.81 7.91 19.18
N ALA A 49 1.06 7.17 20.00
CA ALA A 49 -0.37 7.35 20.16
C ALA A 49 -0.71 8.72 20.77
N ALA A 50 0.08 9.19 21.74
CA ALA A 50 -0.08 10.53 22.30
C ALA A 50 0.16 11.63 21.25
N LEU A 51 1.21 11.49 20.43
CA LEU A 51 1.49 12.42 19.34
C LEU A 51 0.35 12.46 18.31
N ARG A 52 -0.15 11.29 17.88
CA ARG A 52 -1.29 11.21 16.94
C ARG A 52 -2.55 11.85 17.53
N ARG A 53 -2.84 11.63 18.81
CA ARG A 53 -3.97 12.27 19.50
C ARG A 53 -3.83 13.79 19.58
N ALA A 54 -2.63 14.30 19.80
CA ALA A 54 -2.36 15.74 19.76
C ALA A 54 -2.60 16.35 18.37
N GLU A 55 -2.40 15.57 17.30
CA GLU A 55 -2.72 15.96 15.91
C GLU A 55 -4.21 15.76 15.55
N GLY A 56 -5.08 15.39 16.49
CA GLY A 56 -6.51 15.20 16.28
C GLY A 56 -6.93 13.81 15.79
N TRP A 57 -6.03 12.83 15.81
CA TRP A 57 -6.40 11.43 15.56
C TRP A 57 -6.97 10.77 16.81
N GLN A 58 -7.88 9.83 16.61
CA GLN A 58 -8.36 8.91 17.64
C GLN A 58 -7.61 7.60 17.49
N VAL A 59 -6.97 7.15 18.58
CA VAL A 59 -6.25 5.88 18.66
C VAL A 59 -6.85 5.12 19.83
N ASP A 60 -7.65 4.11 19.55
CA ASP A 60 -8.32 3.29 20.57
C ASP A 60 -7.86 1.83 20.46
N HIS A 61 -7.75 1.15 21.59
CA HIS A 61 -7.42 -0.27 21.66
C HIS A 61 -7.77 -0.81 23.05
N ALA A 62 -8.00 -2.12 23.15
CA ALA A 62 -8.11 -2.81 24.43
C ALA A 62 -6.75 -2.86 25.17
N ALA A 63 -6.73 -3.40 26.39
CA ALA A 63 -5.51 -3.50 27.19
C ALA A 63 -4.36 -4.20 26.41
N PRO A 64 -3.20 -3.52 26.20
CA PRO A 64 -2.08 -4.10 25.49
C PRO A 64 -1.52 -5.35 26.17
N ARG A 65 -1.07 -6.33 25.38
CA ARG A 65 -0.51 -7.60 25.88
C ARG A 65 0.90 -7.82 25.34
N ARG A 66 1.86 -8.00 26.24
CA ARG A 66 3.26 -8.33 25.89
C ARG A 66 3.41 -9.84 25.67
N GLY A 67 4.22 -10.27 24.70
CA GLY A 67 4.41 -11.68 24.37
C GLY A 67 5.53 -11.95 23.36
N GLY A 68 5.60 -13.17 22.84
CA GLY A 68 6.56 -13.58 21.80
C GLY A 68 7.89 -14.15 22.31
N TRP A 69 8.10 -14.25 23.63
CA TRP A 69 9.27 -14.94 24.17
C TRP A 69 9.33 -16.41 23.70
N PRO A 70 10.53 -16.95 23.40
CA PRO A 70 11.85 -16.30 23.39
C PRO A 70 12.24 -15.68 22.04
N LEU A 71 11.37 -15.77 21.02
CA LEU A 71 11.73 -15.53 19.61
C LEU A 71 11.57 -14.08 19.17
N ALA A 72 10.70 -13.31 19.82
CA ALA A 72 10.44 -11.91 19.47
C ALA A 72 9.91 -11.12 20.67
N ALA A 73 10.21 -9.82 20.74
CA ALA A 73 9.46 -8.92 21.60
C ALA A 73 8.19 -8.51 20.85
N THR A 74 7.02 -8.89 21.38
CA THR A 74 5.71 -8.62 20.75
C THR A 74 4.82 -7.82 21.67
N LEU A 75 4.18 -6.78 21.15
CA LEU A 75 3.09 -6.05 21.79
C LEU A 75 1.82 -6.23 20.95
N THR A 76 0.81 -6.88 21.51
CA THR A 76 -0.50 -7.07 20.88
C THR A 76 -1.47 -6.00 21.37
N LEU A 77 -2.14 -5.35 20.43
CA LEU A 77 -3.14 -4.32 20.62
C LEU A 77 -4.48 -4.86 20.09
N PRO A 78 -5.32 -5.47 20.94
CA PRO A 78 -6.62 -5.98 20.52
C PRO A 78 -7.61 -4.83 20.29
N ASP A 79 -8.63 -5.07 19.46
CA ASP A 79 -9.71 -4.12 19.15
C ASP A 79 -9.18 -2.74 18.73
N PHE A 80 -8.18 -2.74 17.85
CA PHE A 80 -7.48 -1.53 17.45
C PHE A 80 -8.35 -0.70 16.51
N ARG A 81 -8.42 0.61 16.79
CA ARG A 81 -9.07 1.59 15.93
C ARG A 81 -8.19 2.82 15.78
N LEU A 82 -8.04 3.26 14.53
CA LEU A 82 -7.39 4.50 14.15
C LEU A 82 -8.37 5.32 13.31
N ALA A 83 -8.83 6.46 13.84
CA ALA A 83 -9.72 7.36 13.12
C ALA A 83 -9.15 8.77 13.06
N GLY A 84 -9.30 9.46 11.94
CA GLY A 84 -8.74 10.81 11.78
C GLY A 84 -8.63 11.23 10.32
N GLY A 85 -7.72 12.15 10.03
CA GLY A 85 -7.42 12.56 8.66
C GLY A 85 -8.53 13.32 7.93
N GLY A 86 -9.60 13.76 8.63
CA GLY A 86 -10.70 14.52 8.03
C GLY A 86 -10.27 15.84 7.37
N ALA A 87 -9.16 16.42 7.85
CA ALA A 87 -8.54 17.57 7.21
C ALA A 87 -7.88 17.24 5.85
N THR A 88 -7.62 15.97 5.54
CA THR A 88 -6.87 15.54 4.34
C THR A 88 -7.78 14.81 3.36
N LEU A 89 -8.67 13.95 3.88
CA LEU A 89 -9.61 13.14 3.12
C LEU A 89 -11.04 13.55 3.52
N PRO A 90 -11.90 13.99 2.58
CA PRO A 90 -13.30 14.26 2.87
C PRO A 90 -13.98 13.04 3.52
N GLY A 91 -14.62 13.25 4.68
CA GLY A 91 -15.24 12.18 5.47
C GLY A 91 -14.27 11.34 6.33
N GLY A 92 -12.97 11.66 6.29
CA GLY A 92 -11.93 11.08 7.12
C GLY A 92 -11.61 9.61 6.83
N MET A 93 -10.65 9.08 7.59
CA MET A 93 -10.31 7.66 7.65
C MET A 93 -10.78 7.09 8.99
N ASP A 94 -11.35 5.90 8.98
CA ASP A 94 -11.58 5.08 10.18
C ASP A 94 -11.17 3.65 9.86
N TRP A 95 -10.05 3.21 10.43
CA TRP A 95 -9.55 1.86 10.31
C TRP A 95 -9.77 1.11 11.61
N ARG A 96 -10.44 -0.04 11.52
CA ARG A 96 -10.66 -0.99 12.61
C ARG A 96 -10.00 -2.31 12.28
N ALA A 97 -9.32 -2.90 13.25
CA ALA A 97 -8.68 -4.20 13.16
C ALA A 97 -8.96 -5.01 14.42
N GLU A 98 -9.19 -6.31 14.26
CA GLU A 98 -9.34 -7.22 15.42
C GLU A 98 -8.10 -7.20 16.33
N ALA A 99 -6.91 -7.15 15.73
CA ALA A 99 -5.68 -6.90 16.46
C ALA A 99 -4.58 -6.30 15.58
N VAL A 100 -3.70 -5.54 16.22
CA VAL A 100 -2.41 -5.10 15.66
C VAL A 100 -1.29 -5.64 16.55
N MET A 101 -0.31 -6.31 15.96
CA MET A 101 0.82 -6.91 16.67
C MET A 101 2.13 -6.24 16.23
N LEU A 102 2.74 -5.49 17.14
CA LEU A 102 4.04 -4.85 16.95
C LEU A 102 5.14 -5.82 17.39
N ARG A 103 6.06 -6.16 16.49
CA ARG A 103 7.07 -7.20 16.71
C ARG A 103 8.48 -6.70 16.39
N LEU A 104 9.42 -6.92 17.31
CA LEU A 104 10.86 -6.85 17.07
C LEU A 104 11.42 -8.26 17.08
N VAL A 105 11.98 -8.66 15.94
CA VAL A 105 12.43 -10.03 15.67
C VAL A 105 13.95 -10.02 15.50
N PRO A 106 14.72 -10.62 16.43
CA PRO A 106 16.14 -10.82 16.25
C PRO A 106 16.46 -11.58 14.94
N PRO A 107 17.57 -11.26 14.25
CA PRO A 107 18.60 -10.30 14.63
C PRO A 107 18.32 -8.84 14.20
N ARG A 108 17.24 -8.56 13.45
CA ARG A 108 16.93 -7.23 12.90
C ARG A 108 16.08 -6.40 13.86
N LEU A 109 16.73 -5.89 14.91
CA LEU A 109 16.08 -5.05 15.92
C LEU A 109 15.89 -3.59 15.49
N ASP A 110 16.38 -3.23 14.30
CA ASP A 110 16.22 -1.93 13.63
C ASP A 110 14.92 -1.85 12.82
N ARG A 111 14.21 -2.97 12.64
CA ARG A 111 12.97 -3.05 11.87
C ARG A 111 11.80 -3.48 12.74
N LEU A 112 10.71 -2.72 12.64
CA LEU A 112 9.43 -3.06 13.23
C LEU A 112 8.62 -3.88 12.22
N VAL A 113 8.16 -5.05 12.64
CA VAL A 113 7.16 -5.84 11.90
C VAL A 113 5.82 -5.63 12.56
N VAL A 114 4.85 -5.12 11.81
CA VAL A 114 3.47 -4.91 12.25
C VAL A 114 2.61 -5.97 11.58
N GLU A 115 2.20 -6.98 12.34
CA GLU A 115 1.26 -7.99 11.87
C GLU A 115 -0.17 -7.58 12.23
N MET A 116 -1.10 -7.80 11.30
CA MET A 116 -2.47 -7.31 11.38
C MET A 116 -3.43 -8.49 11.15
N PRO A 117 -3.50 -9.44 12.09
CA PRO A 117 -4.35 -10.63 11.94
C PRO A 117 -5.83 -10.29 12.01
N GLY A 118 -6.65 -11.21 11.51
CA GLY A 118 -8.10 -11.11 11.64
C GLY A 118 -8.76 -10.25 10.58
N ARG A 119 -9.97 -9.79 10.90
CA ARG A 119 -10.78 -8.93 10.04
C ARG A 119 -10.45 -7.45 10.23
N HIS A 120 -10.58 -6.72 9.14
CA HIS A 120 -10.36 -5.29 9.06
C HIS A 120 -11.59 -4.61 8.48
N GLY A 121 -11.88 -3.41 8.98
CA GLY A 121 -12.82 -2.49 8.36
C GLY A 121 -12.11 -1.18 8.10
N LEU A 122 -12.02 -0.78 6.83
CA LEU A 122 -11.45 0.51 6.45
C LEU A 122 -12.53 1.37 5.83
N ARG A 123 -12.83 2.50 6.47
CA ARG A 123 -13.69 3.53 5.91
C ARG A 123 -12.84 4.70 5.44
N LEU A 124 -12.97 5.05 4.17
CA LEU A 124 -12.31 6.17 3.49
C LEU A 124 -13.40 7.09 2.94
N GLY A 125 -13.74 8.15 3.68
CA GLY A 125 -14.88 8.99 3.33
C GLY A 125 -16.19 8.19 3.34
N ALA A 126 -16.83 8.10 2.17
CA ALA A 126 -18.04 7.33 1.96
C ALA A 126 -17.79 5.86 1.56
N LEU A 127 -16.54 5.51 1.24
CA LEU A 127 -16.17 4.15 0.84
C LEU A 127 -15.89 3.32 2.09
N GLU A 128 -16.64 2.24 2.28
CA GLU A 128 -16.40 1.24 3.32
C GLU A 128 -15.87 -0.03 2.68
N LEU A 129 -14.73 -0.51 3.18
CA LEU A 129 -14.00 -1.67 2.69
C LEU A 129 -13.72 -2.62 3.84
N PRO A 130 -14.62 -3.59 4.09
CA PRO A 130 -14.31 -4.76 4.87
C PRO A 130 -13.30 -5.62 4.12
N PHE A 131 -12.23 -6.05 4.80
CA PHE A 131 -11.26 -6.96 4.22
C PHE A 131 -10.65 -7.88 5.26
N ALA A 132 -10.13 -9.01 4.79
CA ALA A 132 -9.35 -9.94 5.59
C ALA A 132 -8.25 -10.53 4.72
N ALA A 133 -7.13 -10.87 5.34
CA ALA A 133 -6.06 -11.60 4.69
C ALA A 133 -5.61 -12.74 5.59
N ALA A 134 -5.13 -13.83 5.01
CA ALA A 134 -4.54 -14.89 5.80
C ALA A 134 -3.23 -14.45 6.46
N ARG A 135 -2.50 -13.56 5.78
CA ARG A 135 -1.37 -12.82 6.35
C ARG A 135 -1.47 -11.38 5.89
N LEU A 136 -1.36 -10.45 6.82
CA LEU A 136 -1.20 -9.02 6.53
C LEU A 136 -0.10 -8.50 7.44
N ALA A 137 0.96 -7.98 6.84
CA ALA A 137 2.10 -7.48 7.58
C ALA A 137 2.69 -6.23 6.93
N ALA A 138 3.05 -5.26 7.74
CA ALA A 138 3.87 -4.12 7.35
C ALA A 138 5.25 -4.23 7.98
N THR A 139 6.29 -3.84 7.25
CA THR A 139 7.67 -3.75 7.75
C THR A 139 8.19 -2.35 7.51
N LEU A 140 8.74 -1.74 8.55
CA LEU A 140 9.28 -0.38 8.52
C LEU A 140 10.51 -0.26 9.42
N PRO A 141 11.47 0.61 9.11
CA PRO A 141 12.58 0.90 10.01
C PRO A 141 12.08 1.63 11.26
N LEU A 142 12.73 1.40 12.39
CA LEU A 142 12.52 2.17 13.61
C LEU A 142 13.31 3.49 13.52
N GLU A 143 12.60 4.58 13.26
CA GLU A 143 13.20 5.92 13.20
C GLU A 143 12.30 6.97 13.85
N ALA A 144 12.88 8.13 14.21
CA ALA A 144 12.16 9.24 14.83
C ALA A 144 11.46 10.16 13.81
N ALA A 145 11.46 9.81 12.52
CA ALA A 145 10.82 10.60 11.48
C ALA A 145 9.30 10.44 11.52
N ALA A 146 8.56 11.50 11.17
CA ALA A 146 7.10 11.48 11.13
C ALA A 146 6.54 10.53 10.05
N LEU A 147 7.27 10.38 8.94
CA LEU A 147 7.01 9.40 7.90
C LEU A 147 8.21 8.45 7.80
N PRO A 148 7.99 7.13 7.69
CA PRO A 148 9.08 6.20 7.50
C PRO A 148 9.68 6.35 6.10
N ARG A 149 11.01 6.26 6.00
CA ARG A 149 11.78 6.25 4.75
C ARG A 149 11.40 5.09 3.85
N GLU A 150 11.03 3.97 4.45
CA GLU A 150 10.62 2.74 3.75
C GLU A 150 9.44 2.11 4.51
N LEU A 151 8.38 1.76 3.80
CA LEU A 151 7.27 0.98 4.32
C LEU A 151 6.90 -0.09 3.29
N ARG A 152 7.03 -1.35 3.70
CA ARG A 152 6.60 -2.49 2.89
C ARG A 152 5.39 -3.15 3.52
N LEU A 153 4.25 -3.10 2.84
CA LEU A 153 3.03 -3.83 3.18
C LEU A 153 2.93 -5.07 2.30
N ALA A 154 2.63 -6.22 2.90
CA ALA A 154 2.40 -7.48 2.19
C ALA A 154 1.14 -8.16 2.72
N ALA A 155 0.32 -8.63 1.80
CA ALA A 155 -0.89 -9.40 2.06
C ALA A 155 -0.86 -10.73 1.29
N GLU A 156 -1.26 -11.80 1.97
CA GLU A 156 -1.46 -13.12 1.36
C GLU A 156 -2.92 -13.54 1.53
N ARG A 157 -3.53 -14.06 0.47
CA ARG A 157 -4.95 -14.43 0.38
C ARG A 157 -5.85 -13.30 0.87
N LEU A 158 -5.63 -12.10 0.31
CA LEU A 158 -6.44 -10.92 0.57
C LEU A 158 -7.84 -11.14 0.00
N ARG A 159 -8.86 -10.82 0.78
CA ARG A 159 -10.27 -10.84 0.40
C ARG A 159 -10.87 -9.50 0.79
N LEU A 160 -11.60 -8.90 -0.13
CA LEU A 160 -12.27 -7.63 0.06
C LEU A 160 -13.74 -7.80 -0.30
N ASP A 161 -14.61 -7.24 0.52
CA ASP A 161 -16.03 -7.12 0.20
C ASP A 161 -16.25 -5.75 -0.42
N THR A 162 -16.45 -5.72 -1.75
CA THR A 162 -16.69 -4.48 -2.48
C THR A 162 -18.18 -4.30 -2.74
N PRO A 163 -18.66 -3.07 -3.03
CA PRO A 163 -20.05 -2.85 -3.42
C PRO A 163 -20.50 -3.65 -4.66
N ALA A 164 -19.56 -4.04 -5.53
CA ALA A 164 -19.81 -4.85 -6.72
C ALA A 164 -19.79 -6.36 -6.46
N GLY A 165 -19.47 -6.78 -5.23
CA GLY A 165 -19.30 -8.18 -4.81
C GLY A 165 -17.91 -8.48 -4.25
N PRO A 166 -17.66 -9.74 -3.84
CA PRO A 166 -16.38 -10.13 -3.26
C PRO A 166 -15.26 -10.12 -4.32
N ALA A 167 -14.11 -9.58 -3.93
CA ALA A 167 -12.87 -9.62 -4.68
C ALA A 167 -11.78 -10.30 -3.85
N ALA A 168 -10.79 -10.90 -4.51
CA ALA A 168 -9.67 -11.52 -3.83
C ALA A 168 -8.36 -11.32 -4.57
N ALA A 169 -7.23 -11.41 -3.87
CA ALA A 169 -5.90 -11.48 -4.46
C ALA A 169 -5.09 -12.56 -3.72
N ARG A 170 -4.33 -13.36 -4.45
CA ARG A 170 -3.46 -14.37 -3.81
C ARG A 170 -2.33 -13.69 -3.06
N ASP A 171 -1.71 -12.71 -3.69
CA ASP A 171 -0.63 -11.91 -3.12
C ASP A 171 -0.81 -10.44 -3.53
N ALA A 172 -0.54 -9.54 -2.59
CA ALA A 172 -0.50 -8.11 -2.83
C ALA A 172 0.62 -7.47 -2.01
N THR A 173 1.42 -6.61 -2.63
CA THR A 173 2.47 -5.86 -1.95
C THR A 173 2.37 -4.39 -2.31
N ALA A 174 2.59 -3.53 -1.32
CA ALA A 174 2.78 -2.10 -1.50
C ALA A 174 4.10 -1.70 -0.86
N GLU A 175 4.96 -1.01 -1.62
CA GLU A 175 6.21 -0.45 -1.14
C GLU A 175 6.15 1.06 -1.28
N ILE A 176 6.41 1.75 -0.19
CA ILE A 176 6.47 3.21 -0.15
C ILE A 176 7.87 3.59 0.29
N GLU A 177 8.54 4.39 -0.53
CA GLU A 177 9.80 5.02 -0.18
C GLU A 177 9.57 6.52 -0.05
N THR A 178 10.07 7.14 1.02
CA THR A 178 9.95 8.59 1.24
C THR A 178 11.31 9.24 1.43
N ARG A 179 11.49 10.41 0.82
CA ARG A 179 12.71 11.22 0.89
C ARG A 179 12.35 12.63 1.32
N SER A 180 12.55 12.93 2.60
CA SER A 180 12.16 14.21 3.21
C SER A 180 12.94 15.44 2.72
N ALA A 181 14.04 15.24 1.98
CA ALA A 181 14.90 16.30 1.43
C ALA A 181 15.28 16.02 -0.02
N ALA A 182 14.32 15.58 -0.84
CA ALA A 182 14.56 15.42 -2.27
C ALA A 182 14.89 16.79 -2.90
N PRO A 183 16.05 16.95 -3.58
CA PRO A 183 16.32 18.11 -4.41
C PRO A 183 15.21 18.33 -5.45
N GLY A 184 15.05 19.57 -5.93
CA GLY A 184 14.07 19.87 -6.98
C GLY A 184 14.23 18.94 -8.19
N GLY A 185 13.19 18.17 -8.50
CA GLY A 185 13.16 17.21 -9.61
C GLY A 185 13.35 15.74 -9.21
N GLU A 186 13.78 15.43 -7.99
CA GLU A 186 13.82 14.06 -7.47
C GLU A 186 12.47 13.61 -6.86
N PRO A 187 12.15 12.30 -6.87
CA PRO A 187 10.96 11.78 -6.23
C PRO A 187 11.06 11.91 -4.71
N ALA A 188 10.12 12.64 -4.12
CA ALA A 188 9.98 12.75 -2.68
C ALA A 188 9.19 11.57 -2.09
N VAL A 189 8.30 10.97 -2.88
CA VAL A 189 7.63 9.70 -2.56
C VAL A 189 7.64 8.80 -3.79
N THR A 190 8.01 7.55 -3.60
CA THR A 190 7.87 6.48 -4.60
C THR A 190 6.91 5.43 -4.05
N LEU A 191 5.93 5.02 -4.85
CA LEU A 191 4.95 4.00 -4.52
C LEU A 191 5.01 2.89 -5.57
N ARG A 192 5.25 1.66 -5.13
CA ARG A 192 5.16 0.46 -5.96
C ARG A 192 4.05 -0.42 -5.44
N LEU A 193 3.11 -0.78 -6.31
CA LEU A 193 2.03 -1.70 -6.02
C LEU A 193 2.16 -2.91 -6.94
N LEU A 194 1.99 -4.10 -6.36
CA LEU A 194 1.94 -5.34 -7.10
C LEU A 194 0.82 -6.20 -6.53
N ALA A 195 0.02 -6.80 -7.39
CA ALA A 195 -0.96 -7.81 -7.04
C ALA A 195 -0.89 -8.98 -8.03
N GLY A 196 -0.88 -10.20 -7.48
CA GLY A 196 -0.85 -11.45 -8.23
C GLY A 196 -2.13 -12.25 -8.03
N ASP A 197 -2.60 -12.88 -9.11
CA ASP A 197 -3.79 -13.73 -9.16
C ASP A 197 -5.00 -13.07 -8.47
N VAL A 198 -5.41 -11.92 -9.00
CA VAL A 198 -6.58 -11.18 -8.53
C VAL A 198 -7.85 -11.75 -9.17
N VAL A 199 -8.85 -12.00 -8.34
CA VAL A 199 -10.19 -12.43 -8.75
C VAL A 199 -11.14 -11.27 -8.53
N LEU A 200 -11.69 -10.76 -9.62
CA LEU A 200 -12.65 -9.65 -9.62
C LEU A 200 -14.08 -10.14 -9.29
N PRO A 201 -14.96 -9.24 -8.85
CA PRO A 201 -16.39 -9.53 -8.72
C PRO A 201 -17.01 -9.99 -10.04
N GLU A 202 -18.12 -10.72 -9.99
CA GLU A 202 -18.78 -11.26 -11.20
C GLU A 202 -19.41 -10.17 -12.08
N ALA A 203 -19.71 -9.02 -11.50
CA ALA A 203 -20.38 -7.93 -12.17
C ALA A 203 -19.44 -7.12 -13.06
N GLY A 204 -19.91 -6.78 -14.26
CA GLY A 204 -19.29 -5.79 -15.14
C GLY A 204 -19.08 -6.26 -16.57
N PRO A 205 -19.21 -5.36 -17.57
CA PRO A 205 -19.01 -5.72 -18.97
C PRO A 205 -17.59 -6.21 -19.25
N ALA A 206 -16.56 -5.63 -18.62
CA ALA A 206 -15.18 -6.04 -18.80
C ALA A 206 -14.92 -7.48 -18.31
N VAL A 207 -15.52 -7.89 -17.18
CA VAL A 207 -15.41 -9.25 -16.64
C VAL A 207 -16.04 -10.30 -17.56
N ARG A 208 -17.13 -9.95 -18.26
CA ARG A 208 -17.75 -10.84 -19.26
C ARG A 208 -16.86 -11.07 -20.49
N VAL A 209 -15.93 -10.16 -20.77
CA VAL A 209 -15.03 -10.22 -21.93
C VAL A 209 -13.69 -10.84 -21.57
N LEU A 210 -13.06 -10.34 -20.51
CA LEU A 210 -11.69 -10.67 -20.12
C LEU A 210 -11.63 -11.76 -19.03
N GLY A 211 -12.78 -12.18 -18.52
CA GLY A 211 -12.89 -13.08 -17.39
C GLY A 211 -12.69 -12.38 -16.04
N ARG A 212 -12.79 -13.13 -14.95
CA ARG A 212 -12.63 -12.60 -13.58
C ARG A 212 -11.18 -12.54 -13.11
N GLY A 213 -10.30 -13.30 -13.76
CA GLY A 213 -8.91 -13.49 -13.33
C GLY A 213 -7.98 -12.45 -13.94
N VAL A 214 -7.35 -11.65 -13.10
CA VAL A 214 -6.21 -10.80 -13.45
C VAL A 214 -4.97 -11.50 -12.92
N ALA A 215 -4.11 -11.98 -13.81
CA ALA A 215 -2.91 -12.73 -13.43
C ALA A 215 -1.90 -11.82 -12.70
N ARG A 216 -1.80 -10.56 -13.13
CA ARG A 216 -0.88 -9.59 -12.54
C ARG A 216 -1.37 -8.16 -12.76
N ALA A 217 -1.26 -7.33 -11.73
CA ALA A 217 -1.40 -5.89 -11.81
C ALA A 217 -0.22 -5.24 -11.08
N GLN A 218 0.46 -4.30 -11.74
CA GLN A 218 1.59 -3.56 -11.20
C GLN A 218 1.45 -2.07 -11.51
N LEU A 219 1.83 -1.24 -10.56
CA LEU A 219 1.79 0.22 -10.66
C LEU A 219 3.01 0.82 -9.94
N ASP A 220 3.81 1.58 -10.66
CA ASP A 220 5.00 2.26 -10.16
C ASP A 220 4.84 3.78 -10.34
N LEU A 221 4.73 4.50 -9.22
CA LEU A 221 4.45 5.94 -9.16
C LEU A 221 5.57 6.70 -8.45
N ASP A 222 6.01 7.80 -9.05
CA ASP A 222 6.91 8.77 -8.44
C ASP A 222 6.20 10.10 -8.27
N LEU A 223 6.23 10.67 -7.06
CA LEU A 223 5.72 11.98 -6.75
C LEU A 223 6.89 12.95 -6.51
N THR A 224 7.07 13.89 -7.44
CA THR A 224 8.11 14.93 -7.39
C THR A 224 7.53 16.27 -6.97
N GLY A 225 8.38 17.17 -6.46
CA GLY A 225 8.01 18.55 -6.10
C GLY A 225 7.96 18.79 -4.58
N PRO A 226 7.82 20.05 -4.16
CA PRO A 226 7.84 20.40 -2.74
C PRO A 226 6.63 19.81 -2.03
N MET A 227 6.88 19.02 -0.99
CA MET A 227 5.84 18.49 -0.09
C MET A 227 5.73 19.40 1.13
N LEU A 228 4.90 20.43 1.03
CA LEU A 228 4.68 21.34 2.16
C LEU A 228 3.89 20.62 3.27
N PRO A 229 4.34 20.66 4.53
CA PRO A 229 3.53 20.19 5.65
C PRO A 229 2.33 21.13 5.88
N GLY A 230 1.25 20.62 6.47
CA GLY A 230 0.09 21.43 6.85
C GLY A 230 -1.23 20.70 6.70
N HIS A 231 -2.32 21.31 7.17
CA HIS A 231 -3.65 20.69 7.27
C HIS A 231 -4.66 21.14 6.19
N ALA A 232 -4.21 21.92 5.20
CA ALA A 232 -5.05 22.42 4.10
C ALA A 232 -4.69 21.70 2.78
N PRO A 233 -5.37 20.59 2.43
CA PRO A 233 -4.99 19.76 1.28
C PRO A 233 -5.12 20.49 -0.05
N ALA A 234 -6.11 21.38 -0.22
CA ALA A 234 -6.22 22.23 -1.40
C ALA A 234 -5.00 23.15 -1.56
N ALA A 235 -4.62 23.88 -0.50
CA ALA A 235 -3.45 24.77 -0.53
C ALA A 235 -2.13 24.01 -0.76
N ARG A 236 -2.00 22.79 -0.23
CA ARG A 236 -0.84 21.94 -0.52
C ARG A 236 -0.80 21.49 -1.97
N ALA A 237 -1.96 21.12 -2.54
CA ALA A 237 -2.08 20.72 -3.93
C ALA A 237 -1.74 21.87 -4.88
N GLU A 238 -2.23 23.07 -4.57
CA GLU A 238 -1.91 24.31 -5.27
C GLU A 238 -0.40 24.62 -5.20
N ALA A 239 0.18 24.65 -4.00
CA ALA A 239 1.60 24.92 -3.87
C ALA A 239 2.50 23.83 -4.48
N TRP A 240 2.05 22.57 -4.47
CA TRP A 240 2.72 21.47 -5.16
C TRP A 240 2.70 21.68 -6.69
N ARG A 241 1.54 22.07 -7.25
CA ARG A 241 1.39 22.41 -8.67
C ARG A 241 2.29 23.59 -9.04
N ASP A 242 2.18 24.69 -8.30
CA ASP A 242 2.91 25.93 -8.56
C ASP A 242 4.42 25.76 -8.38
N GLY A 243 4.84 24.81 -7.52
CA GLY A 243 6.22 24.38 -7.34
C GLY A 243 6.73 23.41 -8.42
N GLY A 244 6.00 23.20 -9.51
CA GLY A 244 6.38 22.29 -10.61
C GLY A 244 6.26 20.81 -10.25
N GLY A 245 5.42 20.48 -9.28
CA GLY A 245 5.13 19.11 -8.87
C GLY A 245 4.59 18.26 -10.03
N ALA A 246 4.96 16.98 -10.02
CA ALA A 246 4.47 16.03 -11.01
C ALA A 246 4.35 14.63 -10.41
N LEU A 247 3.32 13.91 -10.85
CA LEU A 247 3.13 12.50 -10.58
C LEU A 247 3.52 11.74 -11.86
N ALA A 248 4.65 11.05 -11.82
CA ALA A 248 5.09 10.20 -12.91
C ALA A 248 4.67 8.76 -12.66
N LEU A 249 3.77 8.24 -13.51
CA LEU A 249 3.55 6.82 -13.67
C LEU A 249 4.69 6.25 -14.50
N ARG A 250 5.66 5.65 -13.82
CA ARG A 250 6.86 5.07 -14.44
C ARG A 250 6.57 3.76 -15.15
N GLY A 251 5.61 3.02 -14.63
CA GLY A 251 5.22 1.74 -15.16
C GLY A 251 3.85 1.34 -14.66
N LEU A 252 2.98 1.03 -15.61
CA LEU A 252 1.78 0.25 -15.40
C LEU A 252 1.97 -1.07 -16.16
N ALA A 253 1.65 -2.18 -15.52
CA ALA A 253 1.58 -3.48 -16.20
C ALA A 253 0.37 -4.26 -15.71
N LEU A 254 -0.48 -4.69 -16.62
CA LEU A 254 -1.70 -5.43 -16.35
C LEU A 254 -1.77 -6.64 -17.28
N ARG A 255 -2.05 -7.82 -16.72
CA ARG A 255 -2.36 -9.03 -17.48
C ARG A 255 -3.72 -9.56 -17.07
N TRP A 256 -4.71 -9.40 -17.95
CA TRP A 256 -6.11 -9.72 -17.68
C TRP A 256 -6.72 -10.52 -18.84
N GLY A 257 -6.89 -11.83 -18.63
CA GLY A 257 -7.38 -12.73 -19.65
C GLY A 257 -6.48 -12.68 -20.90
N PRO A 258 -7.04 -12.41 -22.10
CA PRO A 258 -6.26 -12.30 -23.33
C PRO A 258 -5.52 -10.95 -23.46
N LEU A 259 -5.83 -9.96 -22.63
CA LEU A 259 -5.30 -8.60 -22.73
C LEU A 259 -4.05 -8.45 -21.87
N ALA A 260 -2.98 -7.92 -22.45
CA ALA A 260 -1.88 -7.33 -21.70
C ALA A 260 -1.83 -5.83 -21.99
N ALA A 261 -1.67 -5.03 -20.93
CA ALA A 261 -1.53 -3.59 -21.03
C ALA A 261 -0.26 -3.16 -20.32
N SER A 262 0.49 -2.25 -20.93
CA SER A 262 1.57 -1.54 -20.28
C SER A 262 1.49 -0.06 -20.59
N GLY A 263 2.07 0.78 -19.73
CA GLY A 263 2.06 2.21 -20.02
C GLY A 263 2.80 3.05 -19.01
N ASP A 264 2.96 4.30 -19.38
CA ASP A 264 3.57 5.35 -18.59
C ASP A 264 2.76 6.64 -18.77
N ALA A 265 2.83 7.51 -17.78
CA ALA A 265 2.17 8.81 -17.85
C ALA A 265 2.88 9.83 -16.96
N ARG A 266 2.74 11.09 -17.32
CA ARG A 266 3.12 12.21 -16.45
C ARG A 266 1.90 13.08 -16.22
N LEU A 267 1.52 13.20 -14.96
CA LEU A 267 0.36 13.94 -14.50
C LEU A 267 0.79 15.12 -13.63
N THR A 268 0.04 16.21 -13.73
CA THR A 268 0.08 17.37 -12.84
C THR A 268 -1.35 17.78 -12.49
N LEU A 269 -1.54 18.92 -11.87
CA LEU A 269 -2.85 19.50 -11.58
C LEU A 269 -3.12 20.72 -12.47
N ASP A 270 -4.38 20.88 -12.85
CA ASP A 270 -4.87 22.05 -13.58
C ASP A 270 -5.17 23.24 -12.66
N GLU A 271 -5.73 24.32 -13.22
CA GLU A 271 -6.14 25.50 -12.45
C GLU A 271 -7.22 25.18 -11.40
N ALA A 272 -8.11 24.22 -11.69
CA ALA A 272 -9.15 23.71 -10.80
C ALA A 272 -8.68 22.59 -9.86
N LEU A 273 -7.35 22.38 -9.79
CA LEU A 273 -6.71 21.32 -9.01
C LEU A 273 -7.23 19.91 -9.35
N GLN A 274 -7.57 19.67 -10.62
CA GLN A 274 -7.88 18.36 -11.17
C GLN A 274 -6.66 17.76 -11.90
N PRO A 275 -6.53 16.43 -11.94
CA PRO A 275 -5.43 15.80 -12.66
C PRO A 275 -5.49 16.13 -14.16
N MET A 276 -4.35 16.54 -14.71
CA MET A 276 -4.14 16.70 -16.15
C MET A 276 -2.78 16.14 -16.56
N GLY A 277 -2.63 15.71 -17.81
CA GLY A 277 -1.34 15.25 -18.33
C GLY A 277 -1.46 14.29 -19.50
N ALA A 278 -0.33 13.70 -19.87
CA ALA A 278 -0.24 12.83 -21.03
C ALA A 278 0.52 11.56 -20.71
N GLY A 279 0.28 10.53 -21.51
CA GLY A 279 0.95 9.25 -21.36
C GLY A 279 0.84 8.39 -22.60
N THR A 280 1.38 7.20 -22.50
CA THR A 280 1.36 6.20 -23.55
C THR A 280 0.81 4.90 -22.98
N LEU A 281 -0.16 4.31 -23.67
CA LEU A 281 -0.70 3.00 -23.35
C LEU A 281 -0.40 2.05 -24.50
N ARG A 282 0.15 0.90 -24.16
CA ARG A 282 0.48 -0.20 -25.07
C ARG A 282 -0.42 -1.37 -24.73
N LEU A 283 -1.11 -1.89 -25.73
CA LEU A 283 -2.06 -2.99 -25.59
C LEU A 283 -1.66 -4.15 -26.50
N GLU A 284 -1.60 -5.34 -25.93
CA GLU A 284 -1.49 -6.60 -26.65
C GLU A 284 -2.78 -7.40 -26.45
N GLY A 285 -3.17 -8.20 -27.44
CA GLY A 285 -4.38 -9.03 -27.34
C GLY A 285 -5.70 -8.26 -27.55
N ALA A 286 -5.64 -7.06 -28.13
CA ALA A 286 -6.82 -6.22 -28.37
C ALA A 286 -7.82 -6.88 -29.34
N GLY A 287 -7.33 -7.63 -30.33
CA GLY A 287 -8.19 -8.33 -31.29
C GLY A 287 -9.00 -9.45 -30.65
N GLU A 288 -8.37 -10.20 -29.75
CA GLU A 288 -8.94 -11.27 -28.94
C GLU A 288 -9.97 -10.72 -27.95
N ALA A 289 -9.68 -9.57 -27.32
CA ALA A 289 -10.64 -8.88 -26.46
C ALA A 289 -11.89 -8.42 -27.24
N VAL A 290 -11.73 -7.90 -28.47
CA VAL A 290 -12.87 -7.52 -29.33
C VAL A 290 -13.69 -8.75 -29.75
N GLN A 291 -13.02 -9.87 -30.04
CA GLN A 291 -13.69 -11.12 -30.36
C GLN A 291 -14.49 -11.64 -29.15
N ALA A 292 -13.90 -11.65 -27.96
CA ALA A 292 -14.58 -12.04 -26.73
C ALA A 292 -15.77 -11.10 -26.41
N ALA A 293 -15.66 -9.80 -26.72
CA ALA A 293 -16.78 -8.86 -26.61
C ALA A 293 -17.92 -9.15 -27.59
N ALA A 294 -17.61 -9.62 -28.81
CA ALA A 294 -18.62 -10.06 -29.76
C ALA A 294 -19.33 -11.35 -29.30
N GLU A 295 -18.57 -12.30 -28.77
CA GLU A 295 -19.08 -13.57 -28.23
C GLU A 295 -19.93 -13.35 -26.97
N ALA A 296 -19.54 -12.40 -26.12
CA ALA A 296 -20.32 -11.96 -24.96
C ALA A 296 -21.58 -11.16 -25.34
N GLY A 297 -21.82 -10.88 -26.62
CA GLY A 297 -22.96 -10.12 -27.13
C GLY A 297 -22.89 -8.62 -26.85
N LEU A 298 -21.73 -8.08 -26.46
CA LEU A 298 -21.52 -6.66 -26.20
C LEU A 298 -21.22 -5.87 -27.48
N LEU A 299 -20.72 -6.55 -28.52
CA LEU A 299 -20.51 -5.99 -29.85
C LEU A 299 -21.24 -6.83 -30.90
N SER A 300 -21.84 -6.17 -31.90
CA SER A 300 -22.37 -6.90 -33.06
C SER A 300 -21.22 -7.50 -33.86
N ARG A 301 -21.47 -8.64 -34.54
CA ARG A 301 -20.44 -9.30 -35.37
C ARG A 301 -19.86 -8.37 -36.44
N GLY A 302 -20.69 -7.51 -37.03
CA GLY A 302 -20.27 -6.51 -38.00
C GLY A 302 -19.36 -5.45 -37.38
N ALA A 303 -19.75 -4.89 -36.24
CA ALA A 303 -18.92 -3.91 -35.53
C ALA A 303 -17.57 -4.50 -35.11
N ALA A 304 -17.56 -5.73 -34.58
CA ALA A 304 -16.33 -6.42 -34.21
C ALA A 304 -15.40 -6.64 -35.41
N ALA A 305 -15.94 -7.04 -36.57
CA ALA A 305 -15.14 -7.21 -37.79
C ALA A 305 -14.48 -5.89 -38.25
N THR A 306 -15.22 -4.79 -38.20
CA THR A 306 -14.71 -3.44 -38.52
C THR A 306 -13.60 -3.04 -37.55
N VAL A 307 -13.86 -3.15 -36.23
CA VAL A 307 -12.88 -2.79 -35.20
C VAL A 307 -11.60 -3.60 -35.34
N ARG A 308 -11.67 -4.92 -35.55
CA ARG A 308 -10.48 -5.76 -35.77
C ARG A 308 -9.69 -5.36 -37.02
N THR A 309 -10.35 -4.84 -38.04
CA THR A 309 -9.67 -4.39 -39.27
C THR A 309 -8.89 -3.10 -38.99
N VAL A 310 -9.51 -2.14 -38.31
CA VAL A 310 -8.85 -0.92 -37.85
C VAL A 310 -7.70 -1.24 -36.90
N LEU A 311 -7.90 -2.14 -35.93
CA LEU A 311 -6.85 -2.56 -35.01
C LEU A 311 -5.66 -3.15 -35.76
N ARG A 312 -5.86 -3.99 -36.77
CA ARG A 312 -4.76 -4.54 -37.59
C ARG A 312 -3.99 -3.49 -38.38
N MET A 313 -4.63 -2.39 -38.77
CA MET A 313 -3.96 -1.27 -39.46
C MET A 313 -3.14 -0.41 -38.49
N LEU A 314 -3.57 -0.31 -37.24
CA LEU A 314 -2.91 0.51 -36.20
C LEU A 314 -1.87 -0.27 -35.39
N SER A 315 -2.03 -1.60 -35.28
CA SER A 315 -1.12 -2.45 -34.53
C SER A 315 0.20 -2.59 -35.28
N ARG A 316 1.31 -2.51 -34.54
CA ARG A 316 2.65 -2.78 -35.06
C ARG A 316 3.10 -4.13 -34.52
N GLN A 317 3.78 -4.89 -35.35
CA GLN A 317 4.45 -6.10 -34.89
C GLN A 317 5.87 -5.73 -34.42
N PRO A 318 6.26 -6.07 -33.18
CA PRO A 318 7.61 -5.81 -32.71
C PRO A 318 8.65 -6.49 -33.60
N ALA A 319 9.82 -5.86 -33.76
CA ALA A 319 10.94 -6.41 -34.55
C ALA A 319 11.40 -7.79 -34.05
N ASP A 320 11.19 -8.05 -32.76
CA ASP A 320 11.56 -9.30 -32.08
C ASP A 320 10.55 -10.44 -32.30
N GLY A 321 9.53 -10.24 -33.15
CA GLY A 321 8.53 -11.26 -33.48
C GLY A 321 7.45 -11.49 -32.42
N GLY A 322 7.31 -10.55 -31.48
CA GLY A 322 6.28 -10.55 -30.44
C GLY A 322 4.84 -10.42 -30.96
N PRO A 323 3.83 -10.52 -30.07
CA PRO A 323 2.44 -10.31 -30.42
C PRO A 323 2.20 -8.89 -30.96
N ALA A 324 1.14 -8.71 -31.75
CA ALA A 324 0.80 -7.40 -32.29
C ALA A 324 0.44 -6.42 -31.16
N GLU A 325 1.06 -5.25 -31.18
CA GLU A 325 0.97 -4.23 -30.14
C GLU A 325 0.29 -2.98 -30.70
N LEU A 326 -0.66 -2.45 -29.94
CA LEU A 326 -1.34 -1.18 -30.23
C LEU A 326 -0.86 -0.12 -29.24
N GLU A 327 -0.14 0.88 -29.76
CA GLU A 327 0.31 2.03 -28.99
C GLU A 327 -0.69 3.19 -29.14
N LEU A 328 -1.23 3.64 -28.01
CA LEU A 328 -2.26 4.68 -27.93
C LEU A 328 -1.73 5.85 -27.08
N PRO A 329 -1.60 7.06 -27.66
CA PRO A 329 -1.35 8.25 -26.86
C PRO A 329 -2.57 8.54 -26.01
N LEU A 330 -2.34 8.76 -24.72
CA LEU A 330 -3.34 9.16 -23.73
C LEU A 330 -3.18 10.63 -23.40
N LEU A 331 -4.30 11.34 -23.30
CA LEU A 331 -4.37 12.71 -22.83
C LEU A 331 -5.50 12.82 -21.80
N LEU A 332 -5.21 13.42 -20.66
CA LEU A 332 -6.19 13.76 -19.65
C LEU A 332 -6.20 15.28 -19.49
N GLU A 333 -7.28 15.90 -19.93
CA GLU A 333 -7.50 17.35 -19.83
C GLU A 333 -8.96 17.59 -19.48
N ASP A 334 -9.23 18.56 -18.62
CA ASP A 334 -10.60 18.91 -18.18
C ASP A 334 -11.43 17.70 -17.72
N ARG A 335 -10.76 16.74 -17.05
CA ARG A 335 -11.32 15.45 -16.58
C ARG A 335 -11.72 14.46 -17.69
N VAL A 336 -11.51 14.77 -18.96
CA VAL A 336 -11.77 13.87 -20.08
C VAL A 336 -10.50 13.11 -20.42
N LEU A 337 -10.54 11.79 -20.22
CA LEU A 337 -9.50 10.89 -20.70
C LEU A 337 -9.76 10.57 -22.18
N THR A 338 -8.77 10.87 -22.99
CA THR A 338 -8.78 10.69 -24.44
C THR A 338 -7.69 9.72 -24.84
N ALA A 339 -8.02 8.74 -25.68
CA ALA A 339 -7.07 7.81 -26.29
C ALA A 339 -7.06 8.01 -27.81
N ALA A 340 -5.92 8.34 -28.41
CA ALA A 340 -5.80 8.61 -29.85
C ALA A 340 -6.84 9.62 -30.39
N ARG A 341 -7.12 10.69 -29.62
CA ARG A 341 -8.14 11.74 -29.88
C ARG A 341 -9.61 11.28 -29.78
N LEU A 342 -9.86 10.08 -29.24
CA LEU A 342 -11.21 9.60 -28.94
C LEU A 342 -11.47 9.66 -27.43
N PRO A 343 -12.54 10.33 -26.97
CA PRO A 343 -12.88 10.35 -25.55
C PRO A 343 -13.28 8.94 -25.09
N VAL A 344 -12.63 8.43 -24.05
CA VAL A 344 -12.86 7.06 -23.53
C VAL A 344 -13.52 7.06 -22.16
N ALA A 345 -13.26 8.07 -21.33
CA ALA A 345 -13.85 8.17 -20.00
C ALA A 345 -13.85 9.63 -19.51
N GLU A 346 -14.82 9.97 -18.67
CA GLU A 346 -14.81 11.21 -17.89
C GLU A 346 -14.56 10.84 -16.41
N LEU A 347 -13.51 11.41 -15.81
CA LEU A 347 -13.20 11.22 -14.41
C LEU A 347 -14.14 12.05 -13.54
N PRO A 348 -14.61 11.57 -12.38
CA PRO A 348 -15.36 12.40 -11.45
C PRO A 348 -14.49 13.55 -10.91
N ALA A 349 -15.10 14.69 -10.62
CA ALA A 349 -14.38 15.82 -10.02
C ALA A 349 -13.83 15.44 -8.65
N TRP A 350 -12.54 15.63 -8.46
CA TRP A 350 -11.91 15.49 -7.15
C TRP A 350 -12.26 16.70 -6.28
N ARG A 351 -12.91 16.43 -5.14
CA ARG A 351 -13.28 17.46 -4.17
C ARG A 351 -12.25 17.48 -3.05
N TRP A 352 -11.47 18.56 -3.00
CA TRP A 352 -10.53 18.79 -1.90
C TRP A 352 -11.28 19.13 -0.61
N ALA A 353 -10.84 18.59 0.53
CA ALA A 353 -11.44 18.91 1.82
C ALA A 353 -11.25 20.41 2.12
N ALA A 354 -12.33 21.10 2.46
CA ALA A 354 -12.28 22.48 2.91
C ALA A 354 -11.59 22.57 4.28
N VAL A 355 -10.86 23.65 4.53
CA VAL A 355 -10.32 23.95 5.86
C VAL A 355 -11.49 24.04 6.84
N PRO A 356 -11.52 23.29 7.95
CA PRO A 356 -12.54 23.48 8.97
C PRO A 356 -12.44 24.93 9.47
N SER A 357 -13.51 25.71 9.28
CA SER A 357 -13.60 27.03 9.92
C SER A 357 -13.58 26.81 11.43
N LEU A 358 -12.53 27.30 12.12
CA LEU A 358 -12.55 27.37 13.58
C LEU A 358 -13.81 28.12 14.01
N PRO A 359 -14.55 27.65 15.04
CA PRO A 359 -15.66 28.42 15.57
C PRO A 359 -15.10 29.76 16.06
N VAL A 360 -15.57 30.85 15.45
CA VAL A 360 -15.29 32.21 15.92
C VAL A 360 -15.87 32.29 17.32
N GLU A 361 -14.99 32.34 18.31
CA GLU A 361 -15.34 32.55 19.71
C GLU A 361 -16.07 33.89 19.79
N ARG A 362 -17.41 33.85 19.85
CA ARG A 362 -18.21 35.05 20.09
C ARG A 362 -17.85 35.52 21.49
N ARG A 363 -17.03 36.57 21.58
CA ARG A 363 -16.84 37.28 22.85
C ARG A 363 -18.23 37.66 23.36
N PRO A 364 -18.55 37.35 24.63
CA PRO A 364 -19.78 37.86 25.23
C PRO A 364 -19.66 39.38 25.27
N VAL A 365 -20.59 40.05 24.61
CA VAL A 365 -20.87 41.46 24.88
C VAL A 365 -21.44 41.48 26.28
N GLY A 366 -20.66 41.99 27.23
CA GLY A 366 -21.08 42.21 28.60
C GLY A 366 -22.23 43.23 28.68
N PRO A 367 -22.95 43.23 29.82
CA PRO A 367 -24.28 43.82 29.98
C PRO A 367 -24.34 45.34 29.76
#